data_AF-A0A519ZUQ9-F1
#
_entry.id   AF-A0A519ZUQ9-F1
#
_cell.length_a   1.000
_cell.length_b   1.000
_cell.length_c   1.000
_cell.angle_alpha   90.00
_cell.angle_beta   90.00
_cell.angle_gamma   90.00
#
_symmetry.space_group_name_H-M   'P 1'
#
loop_
_entity.id
_entity.type
_entity.pdbx_description
1 polymer ?
#
loop_
_entity_poly.entity_id
_entity_poly.type
_entity_poly.pdbx_seq_one_letter_code
_entity_poly.pdbx_strand_id
1 'polypeptide(L)'
;MAHLFSLPDKETNYQGYMVYALTIIWAVITGTIVTIGFFLLPEASLRWVILLGILFFIAAINLSLVRLGYTRLASWSLTIMLWSYISISCYSAGGIMAPGILIQMSVVLTAGFLLGWRGALAIGLLTIATDFGFAYLETTGRLPPASVIHTPITRWIANIISFGSIMALQYYAT
;
A
#
# COMPACT_ATOMS: atom_id res chain seq x y z
N MET A 1 15.70 -0.78 24.55
CA MET A 1 14.69 -0.25 23.60
C MET A 1 15.28 0.54 22.42
N ALA A 2 16.57 0.89 22.42
CA ALA A 2 17.20 1.69 21.34
C ALA A 2 17.45 0.94 20.00
N HIS A 3 17.37 -0.39 19.97
CA HIS A 3 17.64 -1.18 18.76
C HIS A 3 16.43 -1.37 17.82
N LEU A 4 15.25 -0.81 18.13
CA LEU A 4 14.08 -0.94 17.27
C LEU A 4 14.23 -0.13 15.95
N PHE A 5 15.03 0.93 15.96
CA PHE A 5 15.23 1.82 14.83
C PHE A 5 16.62 1.73 14.19
N SER A 6 17.38 0.67 14.48
CA SER A 6 18.68 0.50 13.83
C SER A 6 18.47 0.25 12.33
N LEU A 7 18.81 1.25 11.53
CA LEU A 7 18.81 1.18 10.07
C LEU A 7 19.70 0.00 9.63
N PRO A 8 19.19 -0.92 8.80
CA PRO A 8 20.04 -1.93 8.17
C PRO A 8 21.14 -1.22 7.39
N ASP A 9 22.38 -1.68 7.53
CA ASP A 9 23.50 -1.09 6.80
C ASP A 9 23.32 -1.34 5.30
N LYS A 10 23.31 -0.25 4.52
CA LYS A 10 23.08 -0.26 3.08
C LYS A 10 24.19 -1.02 2.34
N GLU A 11 25.43 -0.96 2.84
CA GLU A 11 26.59 -1.55 2.18
C GLU A 11 26.61 -3.08 2.32
N THR A 12 26.17 -3.59 3.47
CA THR A 12 26.18 -5.03 3.77
C THR A 12 24.86 -5.73 3.41
N ASN A 13 23.71 -5.05 3.49
CA ASN A 13 22.40 -5.66 3.24
C ASN A 13 21.43 -4.72 2.52
N TYR A 14 21.74 -4.44 1.25
CA TYR A 14 20.92 -3.58 0.40
C TYR A 14 19.44 -3.99 0.32
N GLN A 15 19.15 -5.29 0.21
CA GLN A 15 17.76 -5.78 0.16
C GLN A 15 17.00 -5.50 1.47
N GLY A 16 17.61 -5.78 2.63
CA GLY A 16 17.01 -5.49 3.93
C GLY A 16 16.79 -3.98 4.14
N TYR A 17 17.75 -3.16 3.71
CA TYR A 17 17.62 -1.70 3.72
C TYR A 17 16.45 -1.23 2.85
N MET A 18 16.29 -1.76 1.63
CA MET A 18 15.18 -1.41 0.75
C MET A 18 13.82 -1.79 1.32
N VAL A 19 13.67 -3.00 1.86
CA VAL A 19 12.40 -3.41 2.50
C VAL A 19 12.10 -2.51 3.71
N TYR A 20 13.11 -2.20 4.52
CA TYR A 20 12.95 -1.30 5.66
C TYR A 20 12.50 0.10 5.20
N ALA A 21 13.24 0.73 4.28
CA ALA A 21 12.96 2.06 3.77
C ALA A 21 11.55 2.13 3.15
N LEU A 22 11.21 1.17 2.30
CA LEU A 22 9.88 1.12 1.67
C LEU A 22 8.77 0.84 2.67
N THR A 23 9.00 0.03 3.71
CA THR A 23 8.05 -0.16 4.81
C THR A 23 7.76 1.17 5.51
N ILE A 24 8.81 1.94 5.84
CA ILE A 24 8.65 3.25 6.49
C ILE A 24 7.95 4.25 5.56
N ILE A 25 8.35 4.33 4.29
CA ILE A 25 7.73 5.22 3.31
C ILE A 25 6.23 4.90 3.17
N TRP A 26 5.88 3.63 2.98
CA TRP A 26 4.47 3.20 2.90
C TRP A 26 3.69 3.48 4.19
N ALA A 27 4.31 3.26 5.36
CA ALA A 27 3.68 3.54 6.65
C ALA A 27 3.41 5.03 6.86
N VAL A 28 4.38 5.90 6.51
CA VAL A 28 4.22 7.35 6.60
C VAL A 28 3.15 7.83 5.61
N ILE A 29 3.29 7.48 4.34
CA ILE A 29 2.38 7.91 3.28
C ILE A 29 0.94 7.47 3.59
N THR A 30 0.73 6.18 3.87
CA THR A 30 -0.59 5.63 4.14
C THR A 30 -1.14 6.12 5.47
N GLY A 31 -0.28 6.26 6.50
CA GLY A 31 -0.67 6.77 7.80
C GLY A 31 -1.18 8.22 7.71
N THR A 32 -0.51 9.06 6.91
CA THR A 32 -0.97 10.42 6.61
C THR A 32 -2.32 10.42 5.91
N ILE A 33 -2.54 9.55 4.92
CA ILE A 33 -3.85 9.41 4.24
C ILE A 33 -4.95 9.09 5.25
N VAL A 34 -4.74 8.05 6.03
CA VAL A 34 -5.75 7.53 6.96
C VAL A 34 -6.06 8.58 8.02
N THR A 35 -5.05 9.32 8.48
CA THR A 35 -5.21 10.41 9.45
C THR A 35 -6.01 11.58 8.85
N ILE A 36 -5.67 12.02 7.64
CA ILE A 36 -6.44 13.08 6.94
C ILE A 36 -7.89 12.62 6.71
N GLY A 37 -8.09 11.38 6.26
CA GLY A 37 -9.41 10.79 6.07
C GLY A 37 -10.23 10.74 7.36
N PHE A 38 -9.61 10.42 8.49
CA PHE A 38 -10.25 10.42 9.81
C PHE A 38 -10.79 11.80 10.20
N PHE A 39 -10.02 12.87 9.96
CA PHE A 39 -10.45 14.24 10.28
C PHE A 39 -11.50 14.79 9.30
N LEU A 40 -11.41 14.43 8.01
CA LEU A 40 -12.35 14.92 6.99
C LEU A 40 -13.69 14.16 7.00
N LEU A 41 -13.70 12.90 7.40
CA LEU A 41 -14.86 12.00 7.33
C LEU A 41 -15.06 11.26 8.67
N PRO A 42 -15.46 11.98 9.73
CA PRO A 42 -15.58 11.40 11.07
C PRO A 42 -16.65 10.31 11.17
N GLU A 43 -17.65 10.32 10.28
CA GLU A 43 -18.69 9.27 10.20
C GLU A 43 -18.12 7.87 9.92
N ALA A 44 -16.97 7.80 9.24
CA ALA A 44 -16.27 6.56 8.94
C ALA A 44 -15.07 6.29 9.89
N SER A 45 -15.05 6.90 11.08
CA SER A 45 -13.95 6.79 12.05
C SER A 45 -13.51 5.35 12.33
N LEU A 46 -14.44 4.41 12.51
CA LEU A 46 -14.12 3.00 12.75
C LEU A 46 -13.33 2.38 11.58
N ARG A 47 -13.72 2.67 10.33
CA ARG A 47 -13.00 2.22 9.13
C ARG A 47 -11.56 2.73 9.15
N TRP A 48 -11.36 4.02 9.43
CA TRP A 48 -10.03 4.62 9.45
C TRP A 48 -9.15 4.05 10.59
N VAL A 49 -9.71 3.84 11.79
CA VAL A 49 -8.99 3.23 12.90
C VAL A 49 -8.56 1.79 12.58
N ILE A 50 -9.44 1.00 11.97
CA ILE A 50 -9.12 -0.37 11.52
C ILE A 50 -7.99 -0.35 10.48
N LEU A 51 -8.10 0.53 9.47
CA LEU A 51 -7.08 0.66 8.43
C LEU A 51 -5.72 1.07 9.00
N LEU A 52 -5.71 2.01 9.96
CA LEU A 52 -4.50 2.43 10.65
C LEU A 52 -3.89 1.28 11.46
N GLY A 53 -4.72 0.51 12.18
CA GLY A 53 -4.29 -0.67 12.91
C GLY A 53 -3.66 -1.74 12.02
N ILE A 54 -4.28 -2.02 10.87
CA ILE A 54 -3.74 -2.95 9.87
C ILE A 54 -2.39 -2.43 9.33
N LEU A 55 -2.27 -1.13 9.04
CA LEU A 55 -1.02 -0.55 8.56
C LEU A 55 0.12 -0.72 9.58
N PHE A 56 -0.14 -0.43 10.86
CA PHE A 56 0.85 -0.65 11.91
C PHE A 56 1.22 -2.12 12.06
N PHE A 57 0.26 -3.02 11.91
CA PHE A 57 0.51 -4.46 11.92
C PHE A 57 1.41 -4.91 10.75
N ILE A 58 1.14 -4.41 9.53
CA ILE A 58 1.98 -4.67 8.35
C ILE A 58 3.41 -4.15 8.60
N ALA A 59 3.55 -2.92 9.10
CA ALA A 59 4.85 -2.34 9.39
C ALA A 59 5.59 -3.15 10.46
N ALA A 60 4.92 -3.52 11.55
CA ALA A 60 5.52 -4.30 12.64
C ALA A 60 6.02 -5.67 12.17
N ILE A 61 5.24 -6.40 11.35
CA ILE A 61 5.65 -7.69 10.79
C ILE A 61 6.87 -7.53 9.90
N ASN A 62 6.85 -6.58 8.95
CA ASN A 62 7.93 -6.42 7.99
C ASN A 62 9.22 -5.96 8.65
N LEU A 63 9.14 -5.02 9.60
CA LEU A 63 10.29 -4.60 10.39
C LEU A 63 10.84 -5.75 11.23
N SER A 64 9.98 -6.62 11.79
CA SER A 64 10.42 -7.80 12.54
C SER A 64 11.12 -8.82 11.64
N LEU A 65 10.57 -9.09 10.45
CA LEU A 65 11.18 -10.01 9.47
C LEU A 65 12.54 -9.52 8.98
N VAL A 66 12.67 -8.21 8.72
CA VAL A 66 13.96 -7.61 8.35
C VAL A 66 14.98 -7.78 9.47
N ARG A 67 14.59 -7.58 10.73
CA ARG A 67 15.50 -7.78 11.88
C ARG A 67 15.92 -9.24 12.07
N LEU A 68 15.03 -10.18 11.80
CA LEU A 68 15.33 -11.61 11.85
C LEU A 68 16.22 -12.06 10.67
N GLY A 69 16.59 -11.17 9.76
CA GLY A 69 17.41 -11.49 8.59
C GLY A 69 16.61 -12.14 7.44
N TYR A 70 15.30 -12.33 7.59
CA TYR A 70 14.42 -12.91 6.58
C TYR A 70 14.00 -11.88 5.51
N THR A 71 14.97 -11.20 4.89
CA THR A 71 14.73 -10.08 3.95
C THR A 71 13.85 -10.49 2.78
N ARG A 72 14.07 -11.67 2.20
CA ARG A 72 13.27 -12.16 1.07
C ARG A 72 11.82 -12.44 1.43
N LEU A 73 11.57 -12.97 2.64
CA LEU A 73 10.20 -13.16 3.14
C LEU A 73 9.56 -11.80 3.45
N ALA A 74 10.32 -10.84 3.98
CA ALA A 74 9.83 -9.49 4.21
C ALA A 74 9.43 -8.79 2.89
N SER A 75 10.21 -8.91 1.82
CA SER A 75 9.85 -8.38 0.49
C SER A 75 8.51 -8.91 0.00
N TRP A 76 8.29 -10.23 0.09
CA TRP A 76 7.03 -10.86 -0.32
C TRP A 76 5.88 -10.46 0.58
N SER A 77 6.10 -10.50 1.90
CA SER A 77 5.11 -10.14 2.92
C SER A 77 4.63 -8.71 2.74
N LEU A 78 5.54 -7.73 2.66
CA LEU A 78 5.20 -6.33 2.46
C LEU A 78 4.35 -6.15 1.20
N THR A 79 4.79 -6.71 0.08
CA THR A 79 4.14 -6.54 -1.21
C THR A 79 2.72 -7.11 -1.21
N ILE A 80 2.54 -8.35 -0.73
CA ILE A 80 1.23 -9.01 -0.69
C ILE A 80 0.30 -8.29 0.28
N MET A 81 0.80 -7.92 1.47
CA MET A 81 -0.02 -7.26 2.48
C MET A 81 -0.47 -5.87 2.03
N LEU A 82 0.42 -5.08 1.40
CA LEU A 82 0.06 -3.78 0.82
C LEU A 82 -0.96 -3.94 -0.30
N TRP A 83 -0.73 -4.89 -1.21
CA TRP A 83 -1.66 -5.19 -2.29
C TRP A 83 -3.06 -5.54 -1.75
N SER A 84 -3.15 -6.46 -0.78
CA SER A 84 -4.43 -6.84 -0.16
C SER A 84 -5.07 -5.69 0.59
N TYR A 85 -4.29 -4.93 1.37
CA TYR A 85 -4.76 -3.77 2.12
C TYR A 85 -5.43 -2.74 1.20
N ILE A 86 -4.80 -2.40 0.08
CA ILE A 86 -5.36 -1.45 -0.90
C ILE A 86 -6.56 -2.06 -1.62
N SER A 87 -6.48 -3.31 -2.06
CA SER A 87 -7.56 -3.99 -2.79
C SER A 87 -8.85 -4.10 -1.96
N ILE A 88 -8.75 -4.50 -0.70
CA ILE A 88 -9.87 -4.56 0.25
C ILE A 88 -10.44 -3.16 0.51
N SER A 89 -9.56 -2.16 0.60
CA SER A 89 -9.97 -0.76 0.75
C SER A 89 -10.75 -0.26 -0.46
N CYS A 90 -10.32 -0.59 -1.68
CA CYS A 90 -11.02 -0.26 -2.93
C CYS A 90 -12.37 -0.96 -3.02
N TYR A 91 -12.41 -2.27 -2.74
CA TYR A 91 -13.64 -3.06 -2.76
C TYR A 91 -14.75 -2.42 -1.90
N SER A 92 -14.39 -1.96 -0.71
CA SER A 92 -15.32 -1.31 0.24
C SER A 92 -15.57 0.19 -0.01
N ALA A 93 -14.81 0.82 -0.90
CA ALA A 93 -14.91 2.25 -1.24
C ALA A 93 -15.51 2.50 -2.63
N GLY A 94 -16.20 1.50 -3.21
CA GLY A 94 -16.87 1.64 -4.51
C GLY A 94 -16.09 1.06 -5.70
N GLY A 95 -15.18 0.11 -5.46
CA GLY A 95 -14.53 -0.67 -6.52
C GLY A 95 -13.58 0.14 -7.38
N ILE A 96 -13.76 0.11 -8.71
CA ILE A 96 -12.82 0.71 -9.67
C ILE A 96 -12.83 2.25 -9.65
N MET A 97 -13.89 2.85 -9.12
CA MET A 97 -14.00 4.30 -8.96
C MET A 97 -13.29 4.83 -7.71
N ALA A 98 -12.75 3.93 -6.87
CA ALA A 98 -12.01 4.30 -5.68
C ALA A 98 -10.61 4.86 -6.04
N PRO A 99 -10.12 5.88 -5.32
CA PRO A 99 -8.78 6.45 -5.56
C PRO A 99 -7.64 5.42 -5.42
N GLY A 100 -7.86 4.35 -4.64
CA GLY A 100 -6.86 3.34 -4.37
C GLY A 100 -6.42 2.51 -5.59
N ILE A 101 -7.17 2.54 -6.70
CA ILE A 101 -6.76 1.88 -7.95
C ILE A 101 -5.42 2.42 -8.45
N LEU A 102 -5.20 3.74 -8.39
CA LEU A 102 -3.91 4.33 -8.77
C LEU A 102 -2.80 3.99 -7.78
N ILE A 103 -3.12 3.81 -6.50
CA ILE A 103 -2.15 3.40 -5.49
C ILE A 103 -1.66 1.96 -5.78
N GLN A 104 -2.49 1.09 -6.36
CA GLN A 104 -2.05 -0.27 -6.74
C GLN A 104 -0.89 -0.25 -7.76
N MET A 105 -0.81 0.74 -8.65
CA MET A 105 0.35 0.89 -9.54
C MET A 105 1.65 1.11 -8.76
N SER A 106 1.60 1.87 -7.66
CA SER A 106 2.74 2.06 -6.77
C SER A 106 3.15 0.77 -6.07
N VAL A 107 2.18 -0.10 -5.74
CA VAL A 107 2.45 -1.43 -5.18
C VAL A 107 3.11 -2.34 -6.20
N VAL A 108 2.67 -2.32 -7.45
CA VAL A 108 3.31 -3.09 -8.54
C VAL A 108 4.76 -2.66 -8.73
N LEU A 109 5.04 -1.35 -8.68
CA LEU A 109 6.41 -0.84 -8.74
C LEU A 109 7.22 -1.26 -7.51
N THR A 110 6.64 -1.18 -6.31
CA THR A 110 7.25 -1.68 -5.07
C THR A 110 7.62 -3.16 -5.20
N ALA A 111 6.74 -3.97 -5.79
CA ALA A 111 7.00 -5.38 -6.09
C ALA A 111 8.20 -5.55 -7.04
N GLY A 112 8.30 -4.70 -8.08
CA GLY A 112 9.43 -4.69 -9.00
C GLY A 112 10.77 -4.40 -8.32
N PHE A 113 10.78 -3.44 -7.40
CA PHE A 113 11.97 -3.11 -6.61
C PHE A 113 12.37 -4.24 -5.66
N LEU A 114 11.41 -4.82 -4.96
CA LEU A 114 11.68 -5.77 -3.87
C LEU A 114 11.85 -7.22 -4.33
N LEU A 115 11.16 -7.60 -5.41
CA LEU A 115 11.06 -8.98 -5.91
C LEU A 115 11.61 -9.14 -7.33
N GLY A 116 12.03 -8.04 -7.97
CA GLY A 116 12.47 -8.02 -9.35
C GLY A 116 11.32 -8.09 -10.36
N TRP A 117 11.66 -8.21 -11.64
CA TRP A 117 10.69 -8.17 -12.74
C TRP A 117 9.61 -9.26 -12.65
N ARG A 118 9.96 -10.46 -12.17
CA ARG A 118 8.99 -11.58 -12.02
C ARG A 118 7.95 -11.27 -10.96
N GLY A 119 8.35 -10.63 -9.86
CA GLY A 119 7.42 -10.21 -8.80
C GLY A 119 6.54 -9.05 -9.24
N ALA A 120 7.09 -8.05 -9.94
CA ALA A 120 6.29 -7.01 -10.58
C ALA A 120 5.25 -7.59 -11.53
N LEU A 121 5.63 -8.54 -12.38
CA LEU A 121 4.72 -9.17 -13.33
C LEU A 121 3.62 -9.95 -12.61
N ALA A 122 3.96 -10.73 -11.59
CA ALA A 122 2.98 -11.49 -10.82
C ALA A 122 1.96 -10.57 -10.12
N ILE A 123 2.42 -9.54 -9.42
CA ILE A 123 1.54 -8.58 -8.72
C ILE A 123 0.78 -7.70 -9.71
N GLY A 124 1.39 -7.35 -10.84
CA GLY A 124 0.74 -6.61 -11.92
C GLY A 124 -0.43 -7.39 -12.54
N LEU A 125 -0.22 -8.66 -12.89
CA LEU A 125 -1.30 -9.52 -13.39
C LEU A 125 -2.41 -9.72 -12.35
N LEU A 126 -2.04 -9.89 -11.08
CA LEU A 126 -3.00 -10.01 -9.98
C LEU A 126 -3.83 -8.73 -9.82
N THR A 127 -3.20 -7.57 -9.91
CA THR A 127 -3.85 -6.25 -9.88
C THR A 127 -4.81 -6.10 -11.05
N ILE A 128 -4.37 -6.41 -12.28
CA ILE A 128 -5.22 -6.34 -13.48
C ILE A 128 -6.46 -7.24 -13.32
N ALA A 129 -6.28 -8.48 -12.86
CA ALA A 129 -7.39 -9.40 -12.65
C ALA A 129 -8.36 -8.90 -11.57
N THR A 130 -7.84 -8.27 -10.53
CA THR A 130 -8.64 -7.75 -9.41
C THR A 130 -9.42 -6.50 -9.80
N ASP A 131 -8.79 -5.58 -10.54
CA ASP A 131 -9.44 -4.38 -11.06
C ASP A 131 -10.52 -4.72 -12.08
N PHE A 132 -10.27 -5.72 -12.95
CA PHE A 132 -11.30 -6.28 -13.82
C PHE A 132 -12.44 -6.90 -13.00
N GLY A 133 -12.12 -7.63 -11.93
CA GLY A 133 -13.10 -8.15 -10.99
C GLY A 133 -13.99 -7.05 -10.40
N PHE A 134 -13.40 -5.91 -10.00
CA PHE A 134 -14.17 -4.76 -9.52
C PHE A 134 -15.08 -4.18 -10.60
N ALA A 135 -14.58 -3.99 -11.84
CA ALA A 135 -15.40 -3.50 -12.95
C ALA A 135 -16.57 -4.46 -13.27
N TYR A 136 -16.33 -5.76 -13.23
CA TYR A 136 -17.36 -6.76 -13.46
C TYR A 136 -18.43 -6.75 -12.34
N LEU A 137 -18.01 -6.63 -11.08
CA LEU A 137 -18.93 -6.53 -9.95
C LEU A 137 -19.74 -5.21 -9.98
N GLU A 138 -19.16 -4.14 -10.51
CA GLU A 138 -19.87 -2.87 -10.72
C GLU A 138 -20.97 -3.01 -11.76
N THR A 139 -20.64 -3.57 -12.94
CA THR A 139 -21.62 -3.75 -14.03
C THR A 139 -22.75 -4.72 -13.66
N THR A 140 -22.51 -5.66 -12.75
CA THR A 140 -23.52 -6.60 -12.24
C THR A 140 -24.26 -6.10 -10.99
N GLY A 141 -23.94 -4.89 -10.49
CA GLY A 141 -24.57 -4.31 -9.30
C GLY A 141 -24.28 -5.07 -8.00
N ARG A 142 -23.21 -5.87 -7.96
CA ARG A 142 -22.81 -6.71 -6.81
C ARG A 142 -21.76 -6.04 -5.91
N LEU A 143 -21.31 -4.84 -6.24
CA LEU A 143 -20.42 -4.08 -5.36
C LEU A 143 -21.15 -3.61 -4.10
N PRO A 144 -20.50 -3.65 -2.94
CA PRO A 144 -21.06 -3.05 -1.74
C PRO A 144 -21.26 -1.54 -1.95
N PRO A 145 -22.28 -0.93 -1.32
CA PRO A 145 -22.46 0.51 -1.36
C PRO A 145 -21.20 1.20 -0.83
N ALA A 146 -20.76 2.25 -1.53
CA ALA A 146 -19.53 2.95 -1.19
C ALA A 146 -19.64 3.54 0.22
N SER A 147 -18.80 3.05 1.14
CA SER A 147 -18.73 3.57 2.52
C SER A 147 -18.21 5.00 2.60
N VAL A 148 -17.56 5.49 1.53
CA VAL A 148 -17.07 6.86 1.41
C VAL A 148 -17.39 7.39 0.02
N ILE A 149 -18.14 8.49 -0.05
CA ILE A 149 -18.41 9.19 -1.32
C ILE A 149 -17.24 10.15 -1.58
N HIS A 150 -16.40 9.79 -2.55
CA HIS A 150 -15.27 10.63 -2.94
C HIS A 150 -15.69 11.69 -3.95
N THR A 151 -15.66 12.96 -3.55
CA THR A 151 -15.79 14.11 -4.46
C THR A 151 -14.56 14.22 -5.39
N PRO A 152 -14.65 14.88 -6.55
CA PRO A 152 -13.51 15.05 -7.45
C PRO A 152 -12.25 15.62 -6.77
N ILE A 153 -12.42 16.56 -5.84
CA ILE A 153 -11.33 17.16 -5.07
C ILE A 153 -10.69 16.12 -4.14
N THR A 154 -11.48 15.34 -3.39
CA THR A 154 -10.93 14.29 -2.51
C THR A 154 -10.22 13.19 -3.30
N ARG A 155 -10.69 12.87 -4.51
CA ARG A 155 -10.01 11.94 -5.42
C ARG A 155 -8.67 12.51 -5.89
N TRP A 156 -8.63 13.78 -6.28
CA TRP A 156 -7.39 14.44 -6.69
C TRP A 156 -6.35 14.46 -5.57
N ILE A 157 -6.76 14.83 -4.34
CA ILE A 157 -5.87 14.81 -3.16
C ILE A 157 -5.32 13.40 -2.92
N ALA A 158 -6.18 12.38 -2.99
CA ALA A 158 -5.73 10.99 -2.85
C ALA A 158 -4.75 10.56 -3.95
N ASN A 159 -4.85 11.12 -5.16
CA ASN A 159 -3.95 10.79 -6.27
C ASN A 159 -2.57 11.44 -6.15
N ILE A 160 -2.45 12.62 -5.52
CA ILE A 160 -1.14 13.23 -5.21
C ILE A 160 -0.24 12.23 -4.50
N ILE A 161 -0.84 11.40 -3.66
CA ILE A 161 -0.13 10.39 -2.89
C ILE A 161 0.35 9.24 -3.77
N SER A 162 -0.49 8.73 -4.68
CA SER A 162 -0.06 7.75 -5.69
C SER A 162 1.13 8.27 -6.50
N PHE A 163 1.08 9.54 -6.93
CA PHE A 163 2.20 10.15 -7.63
C PHE A 163 3.42 10.31 -6.73
N GLY A 164 3.24 10.74 -5.48
CA GLY A 164 4.31 10.87 -4.50
C GLY A 164 5.02 9.54 -4.20
N SER A 165 4.29 8.44 -4.05
CA SER A 165 4.87 7.11 -3.87
C SER A 165 5.63 6.66 -5.12
N ILE A 166 5.11 6.92 -6.32
CA ILE A 166 5.82 6.64 -7.57
C ILE A 166 7.11 7.47 -7.67
N MET A 167 7.06 8.76 -7.37
CA MET A 167 8.23 9.64 -7.39
C MET A 167 9.30 9.19 -6.38
N ALA A 168 8.88 8.84 -5.16
CA ALA A 168 9.80 8.31 -4.15
C ALA A 168 10.43 6.99 -4.60
N LEU A 169 9.65 6.08 -5.18
CA LEU A 169 10.16 4.84 -5.75
C LEU A 169 11.14 5.10 -6.90
N GLN A 170 10.82 6.03 -7.81
CA GLN A 170 11.69 6.40 -8.93
C GLN A 170 13.02 6.99 -8.47
N TYR A 171 13.04 7.79 -7.40
CA TYR A 171 14.26 8.32 -6.82
C TYR A 171 15.23 7.20 -6.37
N TYR A 172 14.71 6.06 -5.90
CA TYR A 172 15.55 4.89 -5.57
C TYR A 172 15.91 4.02 -6.79
N ALA A 173 15.31 4.27 -7.96
CA ALA A 173 15.63 3.57 -9.21
C ALA A 173 16.91 4.08 -9.87
N THR A 174 17.15 5.39 -9.72
CA THR A 174 18.26 6.15 -10.31
C THR A 174 19.48 6.14 -9.40
#